data_AF-A0A1F5XHZ9-F1
#
_entry.id   AF-A0A1F5XHZ9-F1
#
_cell.length_a   1.000
_cell.length_b   1.000
_cell.length_c   1.000
_cell.angle_alpha   90.00
_cell.angle_beta   90.00
_cell.angle_gamma   90.00
#
_symmetry.space_group_name_H-M   'P 1'
#
loop_
_entity.id
_entity.type
_entity.pdbx_description
1 polymer ?
#
loop_
_entity_poly.entity_id
_entity_poly.type
_entity_poly.pdbx_seq_one_letter_code
_entity_poly.pdbx_strand_id
1 'polypeptide(L)'
;MLPFNKNDKKDVILLKDLKRVAKIAGIQINKTGIMRARPNEVGNDVEPFVKKALLSIGYEAYTPRTIKSKQKKTMGYPDIEFIDKFNRTSYLECKTFNIQNINTTQRSFYLSPSEDFKVTKDAHHLIISYEIYIAGKIGKKNVFKCKSWKILNIEKLLVDVKYEFNTHNRQLYSKALILADGKL
;
A
#
# COMPACT_ATOMS: atom_id res chain seq x y z
N MET A 1 9.42 -11.77 -10.12
CA MET A 1 7.99 -11.56 -9.84
C MET A 1 7.23 -12.53 -10.72
N LEU A 2 6.31 -13.31 -10.12
CA LEU A 2 5.53 -14.28 -10.86
C LEU A 2 4.37 -13.61 -11.60
N PRO A 3 4.22 -13.83 -12.91
CA PRO A 3 3.14 -13.25 -13.69
C PRO A 3 1.80 -13.84 -13.25
N PHE A 4 0.76 -12.99 -13.22
CA PHE A 4 -0.60 -13.46 -12.98
C PHE A 4 -1.21 -14.01 -14.28
N ASN A 5 -1.62 -15.27 -14.27
CA ASN A 5 -2.17 -15.97 -15.43
C ASN A 5 -3.69 -16.15 -15.32
N LYS A 6 -4.46 -15.45 -16.16
CA LYS A 6 -5.93 -15.55 -16.18
C LYS A 6 -6.48 -16.91 -16.61
N ASN A 7 -5.66 -17.77 -17.19
CA ASN A 7 -6.04 -19.11 -17.61
C ASN A 7 -5.61 -20.18 -16.59
N ASP A 8 -4.75 -19.83 -15.63
CA ASP A 8 -4.38 -20.75 -14.56
C ASP A 8 -5.50 -20.88 -13.52
N LYS A 9 -5.85 -22.12 -13.16
CA LYS A 9 -6.96 -22.38 -12.24
C LYS A 9 -6.72 -21.79 -10.85
N LYS A 10 -5.48 -21.82 -10.35
CA LYS A 10 -5.14 -21.30 -9.02
C LYS A 10 -5.23 -19.78 -9.02
N ASP A 11 -4.81 -19.12 -10.08
CA ASP A 11 -4.89 -17.65 -10.25
C ASP A 11 -6.32 -17.15 -10.40
N VAL A 12 -7.14 -17.84 -11.18
CA VAL A 12 -8.59 -17.52 -11.27
C VAL A 12 -9.24 -17.59 -9.89
N ILE A 13 -8.89 -18.61 -9.11
CA ILE A 13 -9.40 -18.79 -7.75
C ILE A 13 -8.85 -17.72 -6.80
N LEU A 14 -7.56 -17.40 -6.86
CA LEU A 14 -6.94 -16.32 -6.10
C LEU A 14 -7.65 -15.00 -6.36
N LEU A 15 -7.93 -14.66 -7.63
CA LEU A 15 -8.66 -13.45 -7.97
C LEU A 15 -10.08 -13.47 -7.39
N LYS A 16 -10.79 -14.59 -7.48
CA LYS A 16 -12.13 -14.73 -6.87
C LYS A 16 -12.09 -14.49 -5.35
N ASP A 17 -11.09 -15.04 -4.68
CA ASP A 17 -10.90 -14.85 -3.24
C ASP A 17 -10.54 -13.39 -2.90
N LEU A 18 -9.67 -12.74 -3.68
CA LEU A 18 -9.34 -11.32 -3.50
C LEU A 18 -10.53 -10.40 -3.75
N LYS A 19 -11.43 -10.72 -4.70
CA LYS A 19 -12.71 -9.98 -4.87
C LYS A 19 -13.57 -10.07 -3.60
N ARG A 20 -13.60 -11.25 -2.95
CA ARG A 20 -14.29 -11.44 -1.66
C ARG A 20 -13.62 -10.62 -0.55
N VAL A 21 -12.29 -10.65 -0.46
CA VAL A 21 -11.51 -9.82 0.49
C VAL A 21 -11.84 -8.34 0.30
N ALA A 22 -11.86 -7.87 -0.94
CA ALA A 22 -12.15 -6.47 -1.27
C ALA A 22 -13.55 -6.05 -0.79
N LYS A 23 -14.55 -6.91 -1.01
CA LYS A 23 -15.91 -6.66 -0.54
C LYS A 23 -16.01 -6.64 0.99
N ILE A 24 -15.40 -7.62 1.66
CA ILE A 24 -15.41 -7.70 3.13
C ILE A 24 -14.78 -6.45 3.74
N ALA A 25 -13.54 -6.12 3.34
CA ALA A 25 -12.82 -4.98 3.89
C ALA A 25 -13.54 -3.65 3.58
N GLY A 26 -14.03 -3.45 2.34
CA GLY A 26 -14.83 -2.27 1.99
C GLY A 26 -16.11 -2.11 2.83
N ILE A 27 -16.83 -3.21 3.11
CA ILE A 27 -17.99 -3.19 4.01
C ILE A 27 -17.58 -2.79 5.43
N GLN A 28 -16.49 -3.36 5.95
CA GLN A 28 -16.03 -3.01 7.30
C GLN A 28 -15.57 -1.55 7.40
N ILE A 29 -14.86 -1.04 6.39
CA ILE A 29 -14.50 0.39 6.31
C ILE A 29 -15.78 1.24 6.34
N ASN A 30 -16.81 0.87 5.59
CA ASN A 30 -18.03 1.67 5.46
C ASN A 30 -18.93 1.71 6.70
N LYS A 31 -18.75 0.78 7.66
CA LYS A 31 -19.51 0.80 8.92
C LYS A 31 -19.24 2.08 9.72
N THR A 32 -17.97 2.45 9.90
CA THR A 32 -17.58 3.64 10.69
C THR A 32 -16.98 4.75 9.83
N GLY A 33 -16.42 4.40 8.67
CA GLY A 33 -15.52 5.25 7.90
C GLY A 33 -14.12 5.34 8.55
N ILE A 34 -13.19 5.91 7.79
CA ILE A 34 -11.83 6.22 8.23
C ILE A 34 -11.72 7.72 8.48
N MET A 35 -11.29 8.13 9.68
CA MET A 35 -11.16 9.53 10.05
C MET A 35 -9.75 10.06 9.82
N ARG A 36 -9.55 10.86 8.77
CA ARG A 36 -8.27 11.50 8.46
C ARG A 36 -8.46 12.94 8.01
N ALA A 37 -7.42 13.76 8.18
CA ALA A 37 -7.43 15.12 7.65
C ALA A 37 -7.32 15.10 6.12
N ARG A 38 -6.42 14.25 5.60
CA ARG A 38 -6.07 14.21 4.18
C ARG A 38 -6.34 12.83 3.56
N PRO A 39 -6.78 12.77 2.29
CA PRO A 39 -7.06 11.50 1.60
C PRO A 39 -5.86 10.55 1.50
N ASN A 40 -4.65 11.08 1.36
CA ASN A 40 -3.42 10.29 1.23
C ASN A 40 -3.06 9.48 2.48
N GLU A 41 -3.62 9.82 3.65
CA GLU A 41 -3.43 9.07 4.90
C GLU A 41 -4.37 7.86 5.01
N VAL A 42 -5.44 7.82 4.19
CA VAL A 42 -6.47 6.77 4.26
C VAL A 42 -5.91 5.42 3.82
N GLY A 43 -4.95 5.40 2.89
CA GLY A 43 -4.32 4.15 2.41
C GLY A 43 -3.70 3.31 3.53
N ASN A 44 -3.01 3.95 4.48
CA ASN A 44 -2.40 3.27 5.62
C ASN A 44 -3.46 2.62 6.54
N ASP A 45 -4.62 3.27 6.66
CA ASP A 45 -5.70 2.78 7.51
C ASP A 45 -6.55 1.70 6.83
N VAL A 46 -6.40 1.49 5.52
CA VAL A 46 -7.07 0.40 4.78
C VAL A 46 -6.39 -0.95 5.07
N GLU A 47 -5.07 -0.96 5.27
CA GLU A 47 -4.28 -2.19 5.44
C GLU A 47 -4.85 -3.12 6.53
N PRO A 48 -5.18 -2.66 7.76
CA PRO A 48 -5.72 -3.53 8.80
C PRO A 48 -7.05 -4.20 8.41
N PHE A 49 -7.90 -3.52 7.63
CA PHE A 49 -9.16 -4.10 7.15
C PHE A 49 -8.93 -5.20 6.12
N VAL A 50 -8.01 -4.97 5.18
CA VAL A 50 -7.64 -5.95 4.15
C VAL A 50 -6.99 -7.18 4.81
N LYS A 51 -6.07 -6.97 5.75
CA LYS A 51 -5.42 -8.06 6.50
C LYS A 51 -6.43 -8.89 7.28
N LYS A 52 -7.37 -8.26 8.00
CA LYS A 52 -8.47 -8.96 8.68
C LYS A 52 -9.37 -9.73 7.71
N ALA A 53 -9.65 -9.15 6.54
CA ALA A 53 -10.46 -9.81 5.51
C ALA A 53 -9.76 -11.05 4.92
N LEU A 54 -8.45 -10.99 4.68
CA LEU A 54 -7.64 -12.16 4.29
C LEU A 54 -7.69 -13.27 5.34
N LEU A 55 -7.47 -12.93 6.61
CA LEU A 55 -7.54 -13.90 7.71
C LEU A 55 -8.94 -14.53 7.82
N SER A 56 -10.01 -13.72 7.66
CA SER A 56 -11.40 -14.21 7.73
C SER A 56 -11.78 -15.21 6.65
N ILE A 57 -11.02 -15.27 5.56
CA ILE A 57 -11.25 -16.22 4.47
C ILE A 57 -10.35 -17.46 4.54
N GLY A 58 -9.56 -17.59 5.61
CA GLY A 58 -8.67 -18.72 5.85
C GLY A 58 -7.28 -18.58 5.21
N TYR A 59 -6.90 -17.39 4.74
CA TYR A 59 -5.53 -17.15 4.29
C TYR A 59 -4.64 -16.75 5.48
N GLU A 60 -3.35 -17.02 5.38
CA GLU A 60 -2.37 -16.41 6.28
C GLU A 60 -2.00 -15.03 5.75
N ALA A 61 -1.99 -14.00 6.59
CA ALA A 61 -1.64 -12.65 6.16
C ALA A 61 -0.86 -11.91 7.26
N TYR A 62 0.28 -11.34 6.90
CA TYR A 62 1.18 -10.68 7.83
C TYR A 62 1.87 -9.46 7.21
N THR A 63 2.37 -8.57 8.07
CA THR A 63 3.29 -7.51 7.61
C THR A 63 4.61 -8.17 7.23
N PRO A 64 5.15 -7.95 6.02
CA PRO A 64 6.40 -8.57 5.58
C PRO A 64 7.56 -8.24 6.53
N ARG A 65 8.44 -9.22 6.73
CA ARG A 65 9.70 -9.03 7.45
C ARG A 65 10.79 -8.62 6.47
N THR A 66 11.75 -7.83 6.92
CA THR A 66 12.88 -7.46 6.06
C THR A 66 14.02 -8.48 6.11
N ILE A 67 14.81 -8.52 5.04
CA ILE A 67 15.88 -9.49 4.78
C ILE A 67 16.93 -9.53 5.90
N LYS A 68 17.50 -8.37 6.24
CA LYS A 68 18.64 -8.24 7.17
C LYS A 68 18.18 -8.26 8.62
N SER A 69 17.18 -7.45 8.97
CA SER A 69 16.81 -7.26 10.38
C SER A 69 15.85 -8.33 10.91
N LYS A 70 15.16 -9.07 10.02
CA LYS A 70 14.01 -9.92 10.33
C LYS A 70 12.90 -9.18 11.10
N GLN A 71 12.97 -7.86 11.21
CA GLN A 71 11.97 -7.03 11.86
C GLN A 71 10.81 -6.75 10.91
N LYS A 72 9.63 -6.52 11.48
CA LYS A 72 8.48 -6.00 10.74
C LYS A 72 8.74 -4.51 10.49
N LYS A 73 8.97 -4.12 9.23
CA LYS A 73 8.90 -2.70 8.85
C LYS A 73 7.46 -2.34 8.53
N THR A 74 6.92 -1.34 9.22
CA THR A 74 5.61 -0.78 8.91
C THR A 74 5.63 0.08 7.64
N MET A 75 6.80 0.57 7.25
CA MET A 75 6.97 1.44 6.08
C MET A 75 7.62 0.71 4.90
N GLY A 76 7.26 1.13 3.68
CA GLY A 76 7.81 0.63 2.42
C GLY A 76 7.02 -0.54 1.84
N TYR A 77 7.24 -0.78 0.56
CA TYR A 77 6.55 -1.81 -0.22
C TYR A 77 7.07 -3.23 0.10
N PRO A 78 6.20 -4.26 0.20
CA PRO A 78 4.73 -4.20 0.20
C PRO A 78 4.14 -4.04 1.61
N ASP A 79 2.85 -3.71 1.68
CA ASP A 79 2.09 -3.64 2.93
C ASP A 79 1.84 -5.03 3.55
N ILE A 80 1.43 -6.01 2.73
CA ILE A 80 1.00 -7.34 3.17
C ILE A 80 1.72 -8.43 2.37
N GLU A 81 2.19 -9.46 3.07
CA GLU A 81 2.50 -10.76 2.50
C GLU A 81 1.42 -11.74 2.96
N PHE A 82 0.91 -12.55 2.04
CA PHE A 82 -0.11 -13.54 2.36
C PHE A 82 0.14 -14.88 1.66
N ILE A 83 -0.35 -15.96 2.26
CA ILE A 83 -0.29 -17.32 1.73
C ILE A 83 -1.71 -17.75 1.37
N ASP A 84 -1.91 -18.11 0.10
CA ASP A 84 -3.21 -18.60 -0.38
C ASP A 84 -3.44 -20.07 0.00
N LYS A 85 -4.64 -20.58 -0.25
CA LYS A 85 -5.00 -21.98 0.04
C LYS A 85 -4.25 -23.03 -0.79
N PHE A 86 -3.43 -22.61 -1.75
CA PHE A 86 -2.54 -23.47 -2.52
C PHE A 86 -1.10 -23.40 -2.00
N ASN A 87 -0.90 -22.81 -0.81
CA ASN A 87 0.39 -22.58 -0.18
C ASN A 87 1.33 -21.69 -1.02
N ARG A 88 0.76 -20.78 -1.83
CA ARG A 88 1.54 -19.83 -2.63
C ARG A 88 1.62 -18.50 -1.91
N THR A 89 2.83 -17.95 -1.84
CA THR A 89 3.01 -16.59 -1.32
C THR A 89 2.62 -15.55 -2.38
N SER A 90 2.03 -14.44 -1.95
CA SER A 90 1.75 -13.26 -2.75
C SER A 90 1.95 -12.00 -1.92
N TYR A 91 2.31 -10.91 -2.58
CA TYR A 91 2.46 -9.59 -2.00
C TYR A 91 1.29 -8.70 -2.42
N LEU A 92 0.74 -7.97 -1.46
CA LEU A 92 -0.40 -7.09 -1.64
C LEU A 92 -0.11 -5.71 -1.08
N GLU A 93 -0.27 -4.70 -1.92
CA GLU A 93 -0.19 -3.28 -1.56
C GLU A 93 -1.60 -2.70 -1.47
N CYS A 94 -1.87 -1.93 -0.42
CA CYS A 94 -3.13 -1.24 -0.20
C CYS A 94 -3.03 0.20 -0.69
N LYS A 95 -3.97 0.61 -1.56
CA LYS A 95 -4.07 1.99 -2.02
C LYS A 95 -5.50 2.52 -1.89
N THR A 96 -5.60 3.83 -1.97
CA THR A 96 -6.88 4.50 -2.20
C THR A 96 -6.75 5.38 -3.42
N PHE A 97 -7.88 5.63 -4.08
CA PHE A 97 -7.95 6.54 -5.21
C PHE A 97 -9.21 7.40 -5.11
N ASN A 98 -9.15 8.57 -5.74
CA ASN A 98 -10.32 9.39 -6.01
C ASN A 98 -10.54 9.37 -7.53
N ILE A 99 -11.77 9.10 -7.97
CA ILE A 99 -12.11 9.03 -9.40
C ILE A 99 -11.81 10.32 -10.15
N GLN A 100 -11.84 11.48 -9.46
CA GLN A 100 -11.48 12.77 -10.04
C GLN A 100 -9.99 12.86 -10.40
N ASN A 101 -9.13 12.11 -9.70
CA ASN A 101 -7.68 12.18 -9.86
C ASN A 101 -7.07 10.92 -10.50
N ILE A 102 -7.88 9.93 -10.88
CA ILE A 102 -7.40 8.64 -11.41
C ILE A 102 -6.61 8.78 -12.72
N ASN A 103 -6.92 9.82 -13.50
CA ASN A 103 -6.26 10.12 -14.79
C ASN A 103 -5.16 11.17 -14.67
N THR A 104 -4.78 11.56 -13.45
CA THR A 104 -3.71 12.56 -13.26
C THR A 104 -2.34 11.89 -13.28
N THR A 105 -1.31 12.67 -13.59
CA THR A 105 0.10 12.23 -13.55
C THR A 105 0.69 12.21 -12.14
N GLN A 106 -0.16 12.35 -11.11
CA GLN A 106 0.30 12.30 -9.73
C GLN A 106 0.84 10.91 -9.40
N ARG A 107 2.07 10.89 -8.88
CA ARG A 107 2.76 9.67 -8.48
C ARG A 107 1.93 8.91 -7.43
N SER A 108 1.44 7.74 -7.83
CA SER A 108 0.52 6.89 -7.05
C SER A 108 1.18 5.61 -6.52
N PHE A 109 2.39 5.31 -6.99
CA PHE A 109 3.21 4.17 -6.57
C PHE A 109 4.66 4.63 -6.40
N TYR A 110 5.30 4.22 -5.31
CA TYR A 110 6.68 4.55 -5.01
C TYR A 110 7.38 3.31 -4.49
N LEU A 111 8.54 3.00 -5.06
CA LEU A 111 9.51 2.10 -4.48
C LEU A 111 10.74 2.93 -4.12
N SER A 112 11.00 3.08 -2.82
CA SER A 112 12.23 3.69 -2.36
C SER A 112 13.34 2.63 -2.33
N PRO A 113 14.55 2.93 -2.85
CA PRO A 113 15.70 2.07 -2.66
C PRO A 113 15.88 1.75 -1.18
N SER A 114 16.16 0.49 -0.87
CA SER A 114 16.44 0.05 0.49
C SER A 114 17.56 -0.96 0.49
N GLU A 115 18.47 -0.88 1.45
CA GLU A 115 19.45 -1.95 1.67
C GLU A 115 18.84 -3.20 2.29
N ASP A 116 17.56 -3.13 2.67
CA ASP A 116 16.85 -4.14 3.45
C ASP A 116 15.38 -4.22 3.02
N PHE A 117 15.15 -4.86 1.87
CA PHE A 117 13.85 -5.02 1.22
C PHE A 117 12.93 -6.00 1.96
N LYS A 118 11.62 -5.83 1.74
CA LYS A 118 10.55 -6.71 2.23
C LYS A 118 10.19 -7.84 1.24
N VAL A 119 10.48 -7.65 -0.05
CA VAL A 119 10.22 -8.64 -1.09
C VAL A 119 11.36 -9.66 -1.06
N THR A 120 11.04 -10.92 -0.75
CA THR A 120 12.04 -11.99 -0.54
C THR A 120 11.76 -13.26 -1.35
N LYS A 121 10.59 -13.34 -1.98
CA LYS A 121 10.15 -14.51 -2.74
C LYS A 121 9.75 -14.10 -4.15
N ASP A 122 9.93 -15.01 -5.09
CA ASP A 122 9.30 -14.88 -6.40
C ASP A 122 7.80 -15.19 -6.25
N ALA A 123 6.98 -14.16 -6.31
CA ALA A 123 5.57 -14.20 -5.94
C ALA A 123 4.74 -13.28 -6.84
N HIS A 124 3.41 -13.39 -6.81
CA HIS A 124 2.55 -12.37 -7.41
C HIS A 124 2.64 -11.09 -6.59
N HIS A 125 2.65 -9.95 -7.27
CA HIS A 125 2.58 -8.63 -6.67
C HIS A 125 1.32 -7.96 -7.18
N LEU A 126 0.42 -7.64 -6.25
CA LEU A 126 -0.90 -7.14 -6.55
C LEU A 126 -1.15 -5.84 -5.77
N ILE A 127 -2.01 -4.98 -6.31
CA ILE A 127 -2.56 -3.83 -5.58
C ILE A 127 -4.03 -4.08 -5.34
N ILE A 128 -4.51 -3.85 -4.13
CA ILE A 128 -5.91 -3.64 -3.84
C ILE A 128 -6.14 -2.15 -3.57
N SER A 129 -7.02 -1.52 -4.36
CA SER A 129 -7.24 -0.08 -4.29
C SER A 129 -8.72 0.24 -4.11
N TYR A 130 -9.04 1.12 -3.18
CA TYR A 130 -10.42 1.55 -2.91
C TYR A 130 -10.68 2.97 -3.39
N GLU A 131 -11.80 3.16 -4.08
CA GLU A 131 -12.31 4.49 -4.39
C GLU A 131 -12.87 5.09 -3.10
N ILE A 132 -12.31 6.21 -2.65
CA ILE A 132 -12.75 6.88 -1.43
C ILE A 132 -13.51 8.16 -1.73
N TYR A 133 -14.49 8.48 -0.88
CA TYR A 133 -15.21 9.75 -0.88
C TYR A 133 -15.41 10.24 0.56
N ILE A 134 -15.62 11.54 0.72
CA ILE A 134 -15.92 12.15 2.03
C ILE A 134 -17.40 11.97 2.30
N ALA A 135 -17.74 11.17 3.31
CA ALA A 135 -19.11 10.91 3.74
C ALA A 135 -19.59 11.88 4.84
N GLY A 136 -18.68 12.64 5.44
CA GLY A 136 -18.97 13.60 6.50
C GLY A 136 -17.71 14.17 7.12
N LYS A 137 -17.87 14.97 8.19
CA LYS A 137 -16.77 15.54 8.98
C LYS A 137 -17.04 15.36 10.47
N ILE A 138 -15.96 15.10 11.22
CA ILE A 138 -15.98 15.04 12.68
C ILE A 138 -14.83 15.94 13.17
N GLY A 139 -15.19 17.08 13.77
CA GLY A 139 -14.22 18.14 14.09
C GLY A 139 -13.47 18.60 12.84
N LYS A 140 -12.13 18.59 12.90
CA LYS A 140 -11.24 18.98 11.78
C LYS A 140 -10.93 17.83 10.80
N LYS A 141 -11.52 16.64 11.00
CA LYS A 141 -11.23 15.45 10.18
C LYS A 141 -12.38 15.14 9.24
N ASN A 142 -12.03 14.62 8.06
CA ASN A 142 -12.99 14.05 7.12
C ASN A 142 -13.24 12.58 7.49
N VAL A 143 -14.47 12.13 7.29
CA VAL A 143 -14.86 10.71 7.40
C VAL A 143 -14.89 10.14 5.99
N PHE A 144 -13.90 9.30 5.66
CA PHE A 144 -13.79 8.66 4.35
C PHE A 144 -14.51 7.31 4.34
N LYS A 145 -15.27 7.06 3.27
CA LYS A 145 -15.89 5.77 2.97
C LYS A 145 -15.52 5.32 1.56
N CYS A 146 -15.68 4.04 1.30
CA CYS A 146 -15.37 3.41 0.02
C CYS A 146 -16.61 3.28 -0.87
N LYS A 147 -16.48 3.58 -2.16
CA LYS A 147 -17.54 3.45 -3.16
C LYS A 147 -17.34 2.23 -4.06
N SER A 148 -16.10 1.97 -4.48
CA SER A 148 -15.73 0.84 -5.35
C SER A 148 -14.31 0.37 -5.03
N TRP A 149 -13.87 -0.72 -5.66
CA TRP A 149 -12.51 -1.26 -5.52
C TRP A 149 -11.96 -1.78 -6.85
N LYS A 150 -10.63 -1.81 -6.96
CA LYS A 150 -9.88 -2.38 -8.08
C LYS A 150 -8.79 -3.31 -7.54
N ILE A 151 -8.52 -4.40 -8.26
CA ILE A 151 -7.38 -5.29 -8.02
C ILE A 151 -6.49 -5.20 -9.25
N LEU A 152 -5.22 -4.89 -9.07
CA LEU A 152 -4.27 -4.64 -10.16
C LEU A 152 -3.11 -5.63 -10.06
N ASN A 153 -2.63 -6.12 -11.20
CA ASN A 153 -1.33 -6.77 -11.33
C ASN A 153 -0.30 -5.71 -11.71
N ILE A 154 0.84 -5.67 -11.03
CA ILE A 154 1.91 -4.68 -11.29
C ILE A 154 3.12 -5.25 -12.04
N GLU A 155 3.04 -6.49 -12.53
CA GLU A 155 4.10 -7.16 -13.30
C GLU A 155 4.62 -6.30 -14.46
N LYS A 156 3.69 -5.66 -15.17
CA LYS A 156 3.94 -4.85 -16.36
C LYS A 156 3.71 -3.36 -16.10
N LEU A 157 3.74 -2.93 -14.84
CA LEU A 157 3.60 -1.53 -14.49
C LEU A 157 4.84 -0.78 -14.99
N LEU A 158 4.65 0.11 -15.97
CA LEU A 158 5.70 1.03 -16.39
C LEU A 158 5.96 2.03 -15.26
N VAL A 159 7.24 2.24 -14.95
CA VAL A 159 7.67 3.15 -13.87
C VAL A 159 8.71 4.13 -14.41
N ASP A 160 8.60 5.37 -13.96
CA ASP A 160 9.61 6.39 -14.21
C ASP A 160 10.60 6.44 -13.04
N VAL A 161 11.89 6.50 -13.36
CA VAL A 161 12.93 6.74 -12.36
C VAL A 161 13.02 8.25 -12.10
N LYS A 162 12.78 8.66 -10.85
CA LYS A 162 13.04 10.02 -10.40
C LYS A 162 14.35 10.08 -9.63
N TYR A 163 15.34 10.77 -10.19
CA TYR A 163 16.58 11.09 -9.47
C TYR A 163 16.31 12.20 -8.46
N GLU A 164 16.72 11.99 -7.21
CA GLU A 164 16.64 12.98 -6.13
C GLU A 164 17.95 12.98 -5.36
N PHE A 165 18.62 14.12 -5.30
CA PHE A 165 19.72 14.34 -4.36
C PHE A 165 19.11 14.74 -3.03
N ASN A 166 19.31 13.92 -1.99
CA ASN A 166 18.81 14.20 -0.66
C ASN A 166 19.95 14.20 0.36
N THR A 167 19.75 14.98 1.43
CA THR A 167 20.61 14.99 2.61
C THR A 167 19.75 15.24 3.86
N HIS A 168 20.29 15.04 5.05
CA HIS A 168 19.59 15.26 6.31
C HIS A 168 20.02 16.59 6.95
N ASN A 169 19.18 17.20 7.79
CA ASN A 169 19.45 18.51 8.42
C ASN A 169 20.84 18.63 9.05
N ARG A 170 21.33 17.57 9.71
CA ARG A 170 22.66 17.56 10.33
C ARG A 170 23.82 17.79 9.33
N GLN A 171 23.67 17.38 8.07
CA GLN A 171 24.69 17.57 7.03
C GLN A 171 24.55 18.99 6.47
N LEU A 172 23.33 19.42 6.15
CA LEU A 172 23.04 20.75 5.62
C LEU A 172 23.53 21.88 6.55
N TYR A 173 23.31 21.74 7.86
CA TYR A 173 23.71 22.72 8.88
C TYR A 173 25.04 22.36 9.57
N SER A 174 25.90 21.58 8.90
CA SER A 174 27.22 21.29 9.44
C SER A 174 28.08 22.57 9.46
N LYS A 175 28.93 22.72 10.49
CA LYS A 175 29.77 23.92 10.67
C LYS A 175 30.63 24.24 9.44
N ALA A 176 31.07 23.21 8.71
CA ALA A 176 31.87 23.36 7.50
C ALA A 176 31.12 24.04 6.33
N LEU A 177 29.78 24.03 6.33
CA LEU A 177 28.96 24.63 5.28
C LEU A 177 28.37 25.99 5.67
N ILE A 178 28.46 26.39 6.94
CA ILE A 178 27.93 27.66 7.43
C ILE A 178 28.90 28.78 7.04
N LEU A 179 28.46 29.67 6.15
CA LEU A 179 29.24 30.85 5.75
C LEU A 179 29.02 32.05 6.69
N ALA A 180 27.84 32.15 7.29
CA ALA A 180 27.48 33.13 8.30
C ALA A 180 26.22 32.68 9.06
N ASP A 181 26.07 33.08 10.32
CA ASP A 181 24.85 32.93 11.12
C ASP A 181 24.65 34.17 12.02
N GLY A 182 23.43 34.39 12.50
CA GLY A 182 23.07 35.58 13.28
C GLY A 182 21.78 35.39 14.08
N LYS A 183 21.55 36.28 15.06
CA LYS A 183 20.31 36.35 15.83
C LYS A 183 19.47 37.53 15.33
N LEU A 184 18.15 37.38 15.34
CA LEU A 184 17.17 38.43 15.06
C LEU A 184 16.55 38.92 16.37
#